data_AF-A0A967FMN8-F1
#
_entry.id   AF-A0A967FMN8-F1
#
_cell.length_a   1.000
_cell.length_b   1.000
_cell.length_c   1.000
_cell.angle_alpha   90.00
_cell.angle_beta   90.00
_cell.angle_gamma   90.00
#
_symmetry.space_group_name_H-M   'P 1'
#
loop_
_entity.id
_entity.type
_entity.pdbx_description
1 polymer ?
#
loop_
_entity_poly.entity_id
_entity_poly.type
_entity_poly.pdbx_seq_one_letter_code
_entity_poly.pdbx_strand_id
1 'polypeptide(L)'
;MDDPHNPKQALSDVQRAAANKWYDGTLTSRLNDIKNGAIILIMQRLHESDLTGHLLERGDVEHLKIPNEFEEKTIYHFPISGREIVKTKGEYLHPDRMGKPEADKKKVELGAYNYAGQYQQRPVPLGGGEFKELWYSYYEGELDVRNMNIYIIADPANEKKKDSDYTAITVIGLAPDHNYYLLDMIRDKLNPTERVEAIFQLHRKWNAKGGKPPTVGYEKYGMQSDIHYLNLRQDETNYRFHIAELAGGMAKEDRIRRLIPA
;
A
#
# COMPACT_ATOMS: atom_id res chain seq x y z
N MET A 1 12.38 23.78 8.46
CA MET A 1 11.85 22.68 9.29
C MET A 1 12.75 21.48 9.06
N ASP A 2 13.09 20.78 10.13
CA ASP A 2 13.94 19.60 10.11
C ASP A 2 13.15 18.40 10.60
N ASP A 3 13.13 17.32 9.81
CA ASP A 3 12.55 16.01 10.12
C ASP A 3 11.25 16.02 10.98
N PRO A 4 10.08 16.38 10.40
CA PRO A 4 8.80 16.41 11.12
C PRO A 4 8.31 15.04 11.59
N HIS A 5 8.90 13.97 11.07
CA HIS A 5 8.56 12.59 11.40
C HIS A 5 9.84 11.82 11.72
N ASN A 6 9.81 11.05 12.79
CA ASN A 6 10.76 9.95 12.94
C ASN A 6 10.24 8.68 12.22
N PRO A 7 11.08 7.67 11.95
CA PRO A 7 10.69 6.47 11.23
C PRO A 7 9.49 5.71 11.84
N LYS A 8 9.33 5.72 13.16
CA LYS A 8 8.19 5.06 13.82
C LYS A 8 6.89 5.84 13.60
N GLN A 9 6.97 7.17 13.61
CA GLN A 9 5.82 8.05 13.39
C GLN A 9 5.36 8.06 11.95
N ALA A 10 6.30 7.97 11.01
CA ALA A 10 5.99 7.90 9.58
C ALA A 10 5.19 6.64 9.21
N LEU A 11 5.23 5.57 10.01
CA LEU A 11 4.43 4.38 9.78
C LEU A 11 2.98 4.49 10.29
N SER A 12 2.67 5.46 11.16
CA SER A 12 1.32 5.65 11.69
C SER A 12 0.52 6.65 10.87
N ASP A 13 -0.57 6.20 10.25
CA ASP A 13 -1.50 7.03 9.48
C ASP A 13 -1.97 8.25 10.27
N VAL A 14 -2.30 8.04 11.54
CA VAL A 14 -2.79 9.08 12.45
C VAL A 14 -1.71 10.14 12.70
N GLN A 15 -0.46 9.72 12.90
CA GLN A 15 0.64 10.66 13.17
C GLN A 15 1.05 11.41 11.90
N ARG A 16 1.04 10.76 10.73
CA ARG A 16 1.24 11.43 9.45
C ARG A 16 0.18 12.50 9.20
N ALA A 17 -1.10 12.14 9.36
CA ALA A 17 -2.21 13.08 9.18
C ALA A 17 -2.11 14.26 10.16
N ALA A 18 -1.68 14.02 11.41
CA ALA A 18 -1.49 15.07 12.40
C ALA A 18 -0.39 16.06 11.99
N ALA A 19 0.76 15.57 11.48
CA ALA A 19 1.84 16.44 11.02
C ALA A 19 1.44 17.25 9.78
N ASN A 20 0.76 16.64 8.82
CA ASN A 20 0.25 17.33 7.62
C ASN A 20 -0.76 18.43 8.03
N LYS A 21 -1.69 18.11 8.94
CA LYS A 21 -2.64 19.09 9.47
C LYS A 21 -1.96 20.20 10.26
N TRP A 22 -0.91 19.89 11.02
CA TRP A 22 -0.14 20.89 11.74
C TRP A 22 0.58 21.84 10.77
N TYR A 23 1.19 21.32 9.70
CA TYR A 23 1.76 22.16 8.65
C TYR A 23 0.70 23.10 8.07
N ASP A 24 -0.42 22.54 7.62
CA ASP A 24 -1.46 23.26 6.91
C ASP A 24 -2.13 24.35 7.75
N GLY A 25 -2.40 24.07 9.03
CA GLY A 25 -3.14 24.99 9.89
C GLY A 25 -2.27 25.91 10.76
N THR A 26 -1.07 25.45 11.14
CA THR A 26 -0.28 26.13 12.19
C THR A 26 0.99 26.74 11.66
N LEU A 27 1.74 26.04 10.81
CA LEU A 27 3.05 26.54 10.40
C LEU A 27 2.93 27.63 9.32
N THR A 28 2.08 27.41 8.33
CA THR A 28 1.80 28.38 7.26
C THR A 28 1.32 29.72 7.80
N SER A 29 0.52 29.72 8.87
CA SER A 29 0.01 30.94 9.53
C SER A 29 1.03 31.64 10.42
N ARG A 30 2.15 30.99 10.76
CA ARG A 30 3.26 31.57 11.57
C ARG A 30 4.31 32.28 10.72
N LEU A 31 4.16 32.30 9.40
CA LEU A 31 5.07 33.03 8.53
C LEU A 31 4.81 34.54 8.65
N ASN A 32 5.70 35.25 9.34
CA ASN A 32 5.53 36.68 9.63
C ASN A 32 5.51 37.56 8.37
N ASP A 33 6.30 37.22 7.35
CA ASP A 33 6.28 37.88 6.04
C ASP A 33 5.73 36.90 5.00
N ILE A 34 4.44 37.01 4.72
CA ILE A 34 3.74 36.16 3.76
C ILE A 34 4.22 36.41 2.32
N LYS A 35 4.77 37.60 2.03
CA LYS A 35 5.17 37.97 0.66
C LYS A 35 6.58 37.53 0.32
N ASN A 36 7.52 37.65 1.27
CA ASN A 36 8.95 37.37 1.02
C ASN A 36 9.49 36.21 1.86
N GLY A 37 8.73 35.71 2.82
CA GLY A 37 9.13 34.58 3.64
C GLY A 37 9.13 33.28 2.83
N ALA A 38 10.13 32.44 3.08
CA ALA A 38 10.22 31.11 2.50
C ALA A 38 10.16 30.04 3.60
N ILE A 39 9.46 28.94 3.33
CA ILE A 39 9.48 27.75 4.17
C ILE A 39 10.35 26.71 3.48
N ILE A 40 11.45 26.33 4.14
CA ILE A 40 12.32 25.26 3.66
C ILE A 40 12.06 24.02 4.52
N LEU A 41 11.61 22.94 3.88
CA LEU A 41 11.49 21.61 4.49
C LEU A 41 12.69 20.77 4.07
N ILE A 42 13.46 20.31 5.06
CA ILE A 42 14.55 19.37 4.87
C ILE A 42 14.19 18.12 5.65
N MET A 43 14.09 16.99 4.96
CA MET A 43 13.86 15.69 5.59
C MET A 43 14.28 14.56 4.66
N GLN A 44 14.53 13.39 5.25
CA GLN A 44 14.53 12.15 4.50
C GLN A 44 13.09 11.64 4.28
N ARG A 45 12.79 11.12 3.09
CA ARG A 45 11.49 10.49 2.83
C ARG A 45 11.34 9.20 3.63
N LEU A 46 10.20 9.05 4.32
CA LEU A 46 9.91 7.87 5.14
C LEU A 46 8.64 7.13 4.70
N HIS A 47 7.73 7.82 4.02
CA HIS A 47 6.47 7.25 3.54
C HIS A 47 5.97 8.03 2.31
N GLU A 48 5.13 7.43 1.47
CA GLU A 48 4.58 8.15 0.31
C GLU A 48 3.73 9.36 0.74
N SER A 49 2.88 9.18 1.76
CA SER A 49 2.04 10.23 2.37
C SER A 49 2.71 10.98 3.55
N ASP A 50 4.04 10.99 3.62
CA ASP A 50 4.73 11.90 4.55
C ASP A 50 4.53 13.37 4.15
N LEU A 51 5.04 14.32 4.95
CA LEU A 51 4.82 15.74 4.70
C LEU A 51 5.30 16.17 3.31
N THR A 52 6.44 15.66 2.83
CA THR A 52 6.91 15.94 1.47
C THR A 52 5.92 15.40 0.44
N GLY A 53 5.42 14.17 0.61
CA GLY A 53 4.36 13.62 -0.24
C GLY A 53 3.12 14.49 -0.33
N HIS A 54 2.59 14.90 0.83
CA HIS A 54 1.43 15.79 0.93
C HIS A 54 1.63 17.12 0.21
N LEU A 55 2.82 17.72 0.32
CA LEU A 55 3.13 18.99 -0.35
C LEU A 55 3.32 18.82 -1.86
N LEU A 56 3.90 17.71 -2.30
CA LEU A 56 4.04 17.38 -3.72
C LEU A 56 2.67 17.17 -4.38
N GLU A 57 1.76 16.47 -3.72
CA GLU A 57 0.39 16.25 -4.24
C GLU A 57 -0.39 17.55 -4.42
N ARG A 58 -0.17 18.52 -3.54
CA ARG A 58 -0.79 19.85 -3.65
C ARG A 58 -0.17 20.73 -4.75
N GLY A 59 1.08 20.47 -5.13
CA GLY A 59 1.80 21.27 -6.13
C GLY A 59 2.31 22.62 -5.61
N ASP A 60 2.35 22.82 -4.29
CA ASP A 60 2.66 24.10 -3.65
C ASP A 60 4.17 24.32 -3.37
N VAL A 61 5.03 23.42 -3.84
CA VAL A 61 6.47 23.41 -3.48
C VAL A 61 7.37 23.15 -4.67
N GLU A 62 8.54 23.78 -4.65
CA GLU A 62 9.66 23.37 -5.47
C GLU A 62 10.41 22.24 -4.76
N HIS A 63 10.59 21.10 -5.44
CA HIS A 63 11.15 19.90 -4.84
C HIS A 63 12.57 19.60 -5.33
N LEU A 64 13.52 19.71 -4.41
CA LEU A 64 14.90 19.31 -4.63
C LEU A 64 15.14 17.88 -4.11
N LYS A 65 15.18 16.91 -5.03
CA LYS A 65 15.50 15.50 -4.72
C LYS A 65 17.00 15.25 -4.77
N ILE A 66 17.58 14.74 -3.69
CA ILE A 66 19.00 14.36 -3.61
C ILE A 66 19.11 12.89 -3.16
N PRO A 67 19.26 11.93 -4.09
CA PRO A 67 19.42 10.52 -3.76
C PRO A 67 20.87 10.18 -3.39
N ASN A 68 21.08 9.04 -2.73
CA ASN A 68 22.43 8.51 -2.49
C ASN A 68 23.07 7.97 -3.77
N GLU A 69 22.34 7.17 -4.55
CA GLU A 69 22.76 6.64 -5.85
C GLU A 69 21.96 7.32 -6.97
N PHE A 70 22.64 7.86 -7.98
CA PHE A 70 22.00 8.53 -9.11
C PHE A 70 21.60 7.51 -10.17
N GLU A 71 20.30 7.38 -10.43
CA GLU A 71 19.77 6.42 -11.41
C GLU A 71 19.76 6.97 -12.84
N GLU A 72 19.85 8.29 -12.98
CA GLU A 72 19.85 9.05 -14.22
C GLU A 72 20.80 10.24 -14.14
N LYS A 73 21.02 10.93 -15.27
CA LYS A 73 21.82 12.16 -15.27
C LYS A 73 21.04 13.27 -14.57
N THR A 74 21.60 13.83 -13.51
CA THR A 74 21.00 14.92 -12.75
C THR A 74 21.97 16.10 -12.70
N ILE A 75 21.46 17.32 -12.89
CA ILE A 75 22.25 18.55 -12.85
C ILE A 75 21.68 19.44 -11.75
N TYR A 76 22.52 19.80 -10.79
CA TYR A 76 22.19 20.77 -9.75
C TYR A 76 22.81 22.11 -10.10
N HIS A 77 21.95 23.10 -10.33
CA HIS A 77 22.35 24.47 -10.62
C HIS A 77 22.32 25.28 -9.32
N PHE A 78 23.43 25.96 -9.00
CA PHE A 78 23.53 26.84 -7.83
C PHE A 78 23.36 28.29 -8.29
N PRO A 79 22.16 28.88 -8.21
CA PRO A 79 21.84 30.14 -8.87
C PRO A 79 22.65 31.33 -8.35
N ILE A 80 23.11 31.28 -7.10
CA ILE A 80 23.90 32.36 -6.48
C ILE A 80 25.35 32.34 -6.98
N SER A 81 25.96 31.15 -7.08
CA SER A 81 27.38 31.01 -7.44
C SER A 81 27.62 30.72 -8.93
N GLY A 82 26.56 30.38 -9.68
CA GLY A 82 26.65 29.92 -11.07
C GLY A 82 27.28 28.53 -11.23
N ARG A 83 27.58 27.83 -10.11
CA ARG A 83 28.18 26.50 -10.15
C ARG A 83 27.15 25.46 -10.59
N GLU A 84 27.61 24.48 -11.36
CA GLU A 84 26.84 23.28 -11.68
C GLU A 84 27.52 22.05 -11.10
N ILE A 85 26.71 21.13 -10.58
CA ILE A 85 27.15 19.79 -10.22
C ILE A 85 26.39 18.82 -11.12
N VAL A 86 27.12 18.10 -11.96
CA VAL A 86 26.58 17.05 -12.81
C VAL A 86 26.85 15.71 -12.15
N LYS A 87 25.79 14.92 -11.98
CA LYS A 87 25.85 13.52 -11.59
C LYS A 87 25.34 12.65 -12.73
N THR A 88 26.04 11.57 -13.00
CA THR A 88 25.71 10.59 -14.03
C THR A 88 25.19 9.31 -13.40
N LYS A 89 24.55 8.47 -14.21
CA LYS A 89 23.97 7.21 -13.75
C LYS A 89 25.06 6.33 -13.10
N GLY A 90 24.77 5.82 -11.90
CA GLY A 90 25.67 4.97 -11.13
C GLY A 90 26.64 5.73 -10.23
N GLU A 91 26.69 7.07 -10.30
CA GLU A 91 27.46 7.86 -9.34
C GLU A 91 26.74 7.93 -7.99
N TYR A 92 27.53 8.05 -6.93
CA TYR A 92 27.02 8.26 -5.58
C TYR A 92 27.15 9.73 -5.17
N LEU A 93 26.26 10.18 -4.29
CA LEU A 93 26.28 11.54 -3.75
C LEU A 93 27.60 11.83 -3.06
N HIS A 94 28.02 10.90 -2.20
CA HIS A 94 29.27 10.99 -1.44
C HIS A 94 29.97 9.62 -1.44
N PRO A 95 30.70 9.25 -2.51
CA PRO A 95 31.30 7.93 -2.68
C PRO A 95 32.20 7.49 -1.52
N ASP A 96 32.97 8.43 -0.93
CA ASP A 96 33.89 8.12 0.19
C ASP A 96 33.17 7.80 1.51
N ARG A 97 31.88 8.13 1.62
CA ARG A 97 31.08 7.95 2.85
C ARG A 97 30.01 6.89 2.67
N MET A 98 29.33 6.89 1.52
CA MET A 98 28.19 6.04 1.18
C MET A 98 28.30 5.61 -0.29
N GLY A 99 29.40 4.95 -0.63
CA GLY A 99 29.62 4.36 -1.94
C GLY A 99 28.84 3.06 -2.13
N LYS A 100 29.15 2.32 -3.20
CA LYS A 100 28.48 1.07 -3.53
C LYS A 100 28.54 0.01 -2.40
N PRO A 101 29.71 -0.30 -1.79
CA PRO A 101 29.78 -1.31 -0.75
C PRO A 101 28.92 -0.97 0.48
N GLU A 102 28.94 0.29 0.91
CA GLU A 102 28.18 0.78 2.06
C GLU A 102 26.68 0.84 1.75
N ALA A 103 26.32 1.27 0.53
CA ALA A 103 24.96 1.28 0.04
C ALA A 103 24.37 -0.13 -0.01
N ASP A 104 25.11 -1.10 -0.54
CA ASP A 104 24.67 -2.50 -0.62
C ASP A 104 24.48 -3.09 0.79
N LYS A 105 25.40 -2.80 1.73
CA LYS A 105 25.24 -3.18 3.13
C LYS A 105 24.00 -2.55 3.77
N LYS A 106 23.77 -1.25 3.55
CA LYS A 106 22.58 -0.54 4.06
C LYS A 106 21.28 -1.03 3.46
N LYS A 107 21.26 -1.39 2.18
CA LYS A 107 20.09 -2.01 1.51
C LYS A 107 19.70 -3.31 2.21
N VAL A 108 20.67 -4.12 2.63
CA VAL A 108 20.42 -5.35 3.41
C VAL A 108 19.95 -5.04 4.83
N GLU A 109 20.63 -4.14 5.55
CA GLU A 109 20.31 -3.80 6.95
C GLU A 109 18.91 -3.18 7.11
N LEU A 110 18.53 -2.27 6.21
CA LEU A 110 17.27 -1.52 6.30
C LEU A 110 16.12 -2.20 5.55
N GLY A 111 16.44 -3.11 4.63
CA GLY A 111 15.52 -3.62 3.63
C GLY A 111 15.28 -2.64 2.48
N ALA A 112 14.89 -3.18 1.33
CA ALA A 112 14.70 -2.42 0.10
C ALA A 112 13.70 -1.26 0.24
N TYR A 113 12.62 -1.47 1.02
CA TYR A 113 11.59 -0.46 1.29
C TYR A 113 12.16 0.79 1.97
N ASN A 114 12.78 0.62 3.14
CA ASN A 114 13.31 1.73 3.91
C ASN A 114 14.48 2.40 3.20
N TYR A 115 15.31 1.63 2.48
CA TYR A 115 16.39 2.20 1.68
C TYR A 115 15.86 3.08 0.54
N ALA A 116 14.82 2.63 -0.17
CA ALA A 116 14.21 3.41 -1.25
C ALA A 116 13.68 4.77 -0.75
N GLY A 117 13.02 4.80 0.39
CA GLY A 117 12.60 6.05 1.05
C GLY A 117 13.81 6.87 1.52
N GLN A 118 14.56 6.35 2.49
CA GLN A 118 15.54 7.14 3.26
C GLN A 118 16.77 7.55 2.46
N TYR A 119 17.24 6.71 1.52
CA TYR A 119 18.47 6.96 0.77
C TYR A 119 18.19 7.39 -0.67
N GLN A 120 17.19 6.80 -1.34
CA GLN A 120 16.87 7.15 -2.73
C GLN A 120 15.81 8.25 -2.86
N GLN A 121 15.24 8.73 -1.75
CA GLN A 121 14.16 9.73 -1.73
C GLN A 121 12.96 9.32 -2.60
N ARG A 122 12.69 8.01 -2.68
CA ARG A 122 11.62 7.38 -3.44
C ARG A 122 10.90 6.39 -2.53
N PRO A 123 10.11 6.87 -1.56
CA PRO A 123 9.28 5.97 -0.77
C PRO A 123 8.30 5.29 -1.72
N VAL A 124 8.15 3.99 -1.56
CA VAL A 124 7.15 3.20 -2.28
C VAL A 124 5.95 3.00 -1.35
N PRO A 125 4.74 2.74 -1.88
CA PRO A 125 3.63 2.30 -1.07
C PRO A 125 4.03 1.05 -0.28
N LEU A 126 3.67 0.97 1.00
CA LEU A 126 3.82 -0.27 1.77
C LEU A 126 3.00 -1.37 1.08
N GLY A 127 3.70 -2.34 0.48
CA GLY A 127 3.13 -3.40 -0.36
C GLY A 127 3.54 -3.34 -1.84
N GLY A 128 3.89 -2.16 -2.38
CA GLY A 128 4.25 -1.92 -3.79
C GLY A 128 5.65 -2.39 -4.21
N GLY A 129 6.41 -3.00 -3.30
CA GLY A 129 7.75 -3.54 -3.58
C GLY A 129 8.24 -4.58 -2.58
N GLU A 130 7.36 -5.07 -1.71
CA GLU A 130 7.71 -6.14 -0.75
C GLU A 130 7.61 -7.52 -1.41
N PHE A 131 6.66 -7.73 -2.32
CA PHE A 131 6.52 -8.97 -3.08
C PHE A 131 7.50 -9.04 -4.26
N LYS A 132 8.31 -10.09 -4.31
CA LYS A 132 9.21 -10.35 -5.44
C LYS A 132 8.46 -11.08 -6.55
N GLU A 133 8.78 -10.75 -7.81
CA GLU A 133 8.19 -11.42 -8.99
C GLU A 133 8.39 -12.94 -8.95
N LEU A 134 9.52 -13.40 -8.41
CA LEU A 134 9.83 -14.82 -8.21
C LEU A 134 8.93 -15.54 -7.19
N TRP A 135 8.12 -14.82 -6.40
CA TRP A 135 7.27 -15.43 -5.37
C TRP A 135 5.88 -15.80 -5.87
N TYR A 136 5.46 -15.32 -7.03
CA TYR A 136 4.22 -15.75 -7.65
C TYR A 136 4.53 -16.43 -8.99
N SER A 137 3.71 -17.41 -9.34
CA SER A 137 3.82 -18.14 -10.59
C SER A 137 2.45 -18.23 -11.23
N TYR A 138 2.44 -18.20 -12.55
CA TYR A 138 1.24 -18.46 -13.31
C TYR A 138 1.06 -19.98 -13.42
N TYR A 139 -0.16 -20.44 -13.21
CA TYR A 139 -0.52 -21.83 -13.43
C TYR A 139 -1.35 -21.92 -14.71
N GLU A 140 -1.15 -22.99 -15.46
CA GLU A 140 -1.93 -23.31 -16.66
C GLU A 140 -2.66 -24.64 -16.44
N GLY A 141 -3.88 -24.74 -16.99
CA GLY A 141 -4.68 -25.97 -16.94
C GLY A 141 -5.73 -26.02 -15.82
N GLU A 142 -6.41 -27.16 -15.74
CA GLU A 142 -7.45 -27.38 -14.74
C GLU A 142 -6.84 -27.74 -13.39
N LEU A 143 -7.18 -26.96 -12.36
CA LEU A 143 -6.82 -27.26 -10.97
C LEU A 143 -7.81 -28.25 -10.36
N ASP A 144 -7.31 -29.18 -9.54
CA ASP A 144 -8.15 -30.05 -8.72
C ASP A 144 -8.70 -29.31 -7.49
N VAL A 145 -9.66 -28.44 -7.77
CA VAL A 145 -10.31 -27.55 -6.78
C VAL A 145 -11.07 -28.31 -5.70
N ARG A 146 -11.41 -29.59 -5.92
CA ARG A 146 -12.10 -30.43 -4.92
C ARG A 146 -11.18 -30.76 -3.74
N ASN A 147 -9.88 -30.89 -4.02
CA ASN A 147 -8.86 -31.14 -3.01
C ASN A 147 -8.28 -29.86 -2.38
N MET A 148 -8.83 -28.68 -2.70
CA MET A 148 -8.41 -27.40 -2.10
C MET A 148 -9.36 -26.94 -1.01
N ASN A 149 -8.87 -26.19 -0.02
CA ASN A 149 -9.72 -25.38 0.86
C ASN A 149 -9.98 -24.03 0.19
N ILE A 150 -11.24 -23.71 -0.06
CA ILE A 150 -11.62 -22.50 -0.82
C ILE A 150 -12.06 -21.41 0.15
N TYR A 151 -11.46 -20.24 -0.02
CA TYR A 151 -11.75 -19.03 0.73
C TYR A 151 -12.24 -17.95 -0.22
N ILE A 152 -13.32 -17.25 0.15
CA ILE A 152 -13.78 -16.04 -0.52
C ILE A 152 -13.48 -14.89 0.42
N ILE A 153 -12.60 -13.98 0.01
CA ILE A 153 -12.17 -12.84 0.83
C ILE A 153 -12.68 -11.56 0.17
N ALA A 154 -13.55 -10.85 0.88
CA ALA A 154 -14.10 -9.57 0.43
C ALA A 154 -13.39 -8.41 1.14
N ASP A 155 -12.82 -7.51 0.34
CA ASP A 155 -12.25 -6.22 0.72
C ASP A 155 -13.16 -5.10 0.18
N PRO A 156 -14.11 -4.61 0.99
CA PRO A 156 -15.09 -3.62 0.59
C PRO A 156 -14.49 -2.21 0.56
N ALA A 157 -14.66 -1.51 -0.56
CA ALA A 157 -14.34 -0.08 -0.63
C ALA A 157 -15.33 0.73 0.24
N ASN A 158 -14.80 1.53 1.17
CA ASN A 158 -15.57 2.48 1.97
C ASN A 158 -15.41 3.89 1.38
N GLU A 159 -16.27 4.29 0.43
CA GLU A 159 -16.87 5.65 0.33
C GLU A 159 -17.62 5.90 -0.99
N LYS A 160 -18.75 6.62 -0.87
CA LYS A 160 -19.61 7.12 -1.96
C LYS A 160 -19.06 8.44 -2.53
N LYS A 161 -18.03 8.40 -3.37
CA LYS A 161 -17.63 9.54 -4.23
C LYS A 161 -17.51 9.10 -5.68
N LYS A 162 -17.56 10.05 -6.62
CA LYS A 162 -17.40 9.80 -8.07
C LYS A 162 -16.03 9.12 -8.38
N ASP A 163 -15.07 9.30 -7.49
CA ASP A 163 -13.77 8.62 -7.41
C ASP A 163 -13.77 7.45 -6.39
N SER A 164 -14.87 6.68 -6.27
CA SER A 164 -14.93 5.58 -5.31
C SER A 164 -13.87 4.52 -5.60
N ASP A 165 -13.27 3.98 -4.53
CA ASP A 165 -12.33 2.87 -4.59
C ASP A 165 -13.00 1.59 -5.14
N TYR A 166 -12.17 0.71 -5.72
CA TYR A 166 -12.62 -0.56 -6.24
C TYR A 166 -12.88 -1.54 -5.08
N THR A 167 -14.02 -2.24 -5.12
CA THR A 167 -14.23 -3.41 -4.27
C THR A 167 -13.47 -4.58 -4.88
N ALA A 168 -12.71 -5.32 -4.06
CA ALA A 168 -12.07 -6.55 -4.46
C ALA A 168 -12.70 -7.75 -3.72
N ILE A 169 -13.14 -8.76 -4.46
CA ILE A 169 -13.59 -10.04 -3.92
C ILE A 169 -12.74 -11.11 -4.59
N THR A 170 -11.91 -11.78 -3.81
CA THR A 170 -10.97 -12.79 -4.31
C THR A 170 -11.41 -14.19 -3.88
N VAL A 171 -11.17 -15.18 -4.74
CA VAL A 171 -11.36 -16.59 -4.43
C VAL A 171 -9.99 -17.25 -4.40
N ILE A 172 -9.60 -17.74 -3.22
CA ILE A 172 -8.29 -18.31 -2.95
C ILE A 172 -8.46 -19.79 -2.64
N GLY A 173 -7.73 -20.65 -3.33
CA GLY A 173 -7.59 -22.07 -3.01
C GLY A 173 -6.31 -22.34 -2.25
N LEU A 174 -6.39 -22.96 -1.08
CA LEU A 174 -5.24 -23.58 -0.42
C LEU A 174 -5.20 -25.05 -0.84
N ALA A 175 -4.19 -25.42 -1.63
CA ALA A 175 -4.06 -26.77 -2.17
C ALA A 175 -3.21 -27.69 -1.27
N PRO A 176 -3.20 -29.01 -1.52
CA PRO A 176 -2.44 -29.97 -0.71
C PRO A 176 -0.92 -29.78 -0.72
N ASP A 177 -0.40 -29.05 -1.72
CA ASP A 177 1.01 -28.64 -1.82
C ASP A 177 1.37 -27.45 -0.91
N HIS A 178 0.42 -26.99 -0.09
CA HIS A 178 0.53 -25.83 0.79
C HIS A 178 0.69 -24.48 0.08
N ASN A 179 0.44 -24.42 -1.23
CA ASN A 179 0.43 -23.17 -1.97
C ASN A 179 -0.97 -22.55 -2.02
N TYR A 180 -0.99 -21.22 -2.09
CA TYR A 180 -2.20 -20.43 -2.32
C TYR A 180 -2.36 -20.13 -3.81
N TYR A 181 -3.55 -20.40 -4.33
CA TYR A 181 -3.92 -20.20 -5.72
C TYR A 181 -5.01 -19.13 -5.81
N LEU A 182 -4.77 -18.07 -6.58
CA LEU A 182 -5.83 -17.13 -6.94
C LEU A 182 -6.70 -17.77 -8.04
N LEU A 183 -7.90 -18.22 -7.68
CA LEU A 183 -8.80 -19.00 -8.54
C LEU A 183 -9.80 -18.12 -9.32
N ASP A 184 -10.22 -17.01 -8.73
CA ASP A 184 -11.19 -16.06 -9.29
C ASP A 184 -11.04 -14.70 -8.62
N MET A 185 -11.44 -13.64 -9.31
CA MET A 185 -11.44 -12.30 -8.74
C MET A 185 -12.51 -11.42 -9.39
N ILE A 186 -13.25 -10.71 -8.56
CA ILE A 186 -14.08 -9.58 -8.96
C ILE A 186 -13.40 -8.32 -8.44
N ARG A 187 -13.07 -7.39 -9.34
CA ARG A 187 -12.53 -6.08 -9.00
C ARG A 187 -13.33 -5.02 -9.74
N ASP A 188 -14.29 -4.41 -9.06
CA ASP A 188 -15.21 -3.46 -9.67
C ASP A 188 -15.77 -2.45 -8.65
N LYS A 189 -16.41 -1.39 -9.14
CA LYS A 189 -17.07 -0.37 -8.32
C LYS A 189 -18.50 -0.81 -8.00
N LEU A 190 -18.61 -1.76 -7.08
CA LEU A 190 -19.89 -2.36 -6.69
C LEU A 190 -20.62 -1.56 -5.61
N ASN A 191 -21.91 -1.34 -5.80
CA ASN A 191 -22.79 -0.90 -4.73
C ASN A 191 -23.05 -2.06 -3.72
N PRO A 192 -23.61 -1.79 -2.52
CA PRO A 192 -23.81 -2.83 -1.51
C PRO A 192 -24.62 -4.04 -2.00
N THR A 193 -25.68 -3.82 -2.79
CA THR A 193 -26.51 -4.90 -3.34
C THR A 193 -25.73 -5.74 -4.36
N GLU A 194 -24.98 -5.10 -5.24
CA GLU A 194 -24.12 -5.79 -6.22
C GLU A 194 -23.01 -6.58 -5.55
N ARG A 195 -22.42 -6.05 -4.47
CA ARG A 195 -21.40 -6.74 -3.67
C ARG A 195 -21.96 -8.00 -3.01
N VAL A 196 -23.17 -7.93 -2.46
CA VAL A 196 -23.86 -9.10 -1.90
C VAL A 196 -24.11 -10.14 -2.99
N GLU A 197 -24.65 -9.73 -4.13
CA GLU A 197 -24.91 -10.66 -5.23
C GLU A 197 -23.61 -11.31 -5.75
N ALA A 198 -22.54 -10.54 -5.89
CA ALA A 198 -21.22 -11.05 -6.28
C ALA A 198 -20.72 -12.15 -5.33
N ILE A 199 -20.88 -11.97 -4.01
CA ILE A 199 -20.50 -12.98 -3.02
C ILE A 199 -21.34 -14.25 -3.16
N PHE A 200 -22.65 -14.11 -3.34
CA PHE A 200 -23.54 -15.27 -3.54
C PHE A 200 -23.21 -16.03 -4.82
N GLN A 201 -22.95 -15.32 -5.92
CA GLN A 201 -22.55 -15.91 -7.19
C GLN A 201 -21.24 -16.69 -7.06
N LEU A 202 -20.22 -16.09 -6.45
CA LEU A 202 -18.95 -16.77 -6.20
C LEU A 202 -19.12 -17.97 -5.26
N HIS A 203 -19.88 -17.81 -4.18
CA HIS A 203 -20.11 -18.89 -3.22
C HIS A 203 -20.82 -20.09 -3.87
N ARG A 204 -21.87 -19.85 -4.67
CA ARG A 204 -22.57 -20.91 -5.41
C ARG A 204 -21.67 -21.58 -6.44
N LYS A 205 -20.97 -20.79 -7.26
CA LYS A 205 -20.03 -21.28 -8.29
C LYS A 205 -18.97 -22.19 -7.69
N TRP A 206 -18.32 -21.74 -6.62
CA TRP A 206 -17.19 -22.44 -6.03
C TRP A 206 -17.61 -23.58 -5.09
N ASN A 207 -18.80 -23.52 -4.48
CA ASN A 207 -19.40 -24.67 -3.82
C ASN A 207 -19.69 -25.81 -4.83
N ALA A 208 -20.26 -25.47 -5.99
CA ALA A 208 -20.54 -26.46 -7.04
C ALA A 208 -19.27 -27.08 -7.63
N LYS A 209 -18.21 -26.28 -7.84
CA LYS A 209 -16.92 -26.76 -8.35
C LYS A 209 -16.14 -27.61 -7.33
N GLY A 210 -16.02 -27.10 -6.10
CA GLY A 210 -15.24 -27.74 -5.03
C GLY A 210 -15.96 -28.89 -4.33
N GLY A 211 -17.29 -28.99 -4.46
CA GLY A 211 -18.10 -30.00 -3.77
C GLY A 211 -18.25 -29.77 -2.26
N LYS A 212 -17.77 -28.63 -1.75
CA LYS A 212 -17.83 -28.22 -0.35
C LYS A 212 -17.98 -26.69 -0.24
N PRO A 213 -18.68 -26.18 0.78
CA PRO A 213 -18.95 -24.75 0.90
C PRO A 213 -17.65 -23.96 1.14
N PRO A 214 -17.37 -22.92 0.34
CA PRO A 214 -16.26 -22.01 0.60
C PRO A 214 -16.41 -21.30 1.94
N THR A 215 -15.28 -20.99 2.59
CA THR A 215 -15.29 -20.11 3.77
C THR A 215 -15.31 -18.66 3.29
N VAL A 216 -16.28 -17.86 3.76
CA VAL A 216 -16.35 -16.42 3.41
C VAL A 216 -15.74 -15.61 4.54
N GLY A 217 -14.72 -14.82 4.22
CA GLY A 217 -14.12 -13.82 5.10
C GLY A 217 -14.45 -12.40 4.63
N TYR A 218 -14.82 -11.55 5.57
CA TYR A 218 -15.23 -10.17 5.29
C TYR A 218 -14.47 -9.19 6.18
N GLU A 219 -13.88 -8.15 5.60
CA GLU A 219 -13.16 -7.16 6.40
C GLU A 219 -14.09 -6.40 7.36
N LYS A 220 -13.72 -6.34 8.64
CA LYS A 220 -14.51 -5.74 9.73
C LYS A 220 -15.11 -4.37 9.39
N TYR A 221 -14.32 -3.49 8.76
CA TYR A 221 -14.68 -2.08 8.56
C TYR A 221 -15.79 -1.87 7.52
N GLY A 222 -15.97 -2.77 6.55
CA GLY A 222 -17.14 -2.77 5.66
C GLY A 222 -18.22 -3.80 6.04
N MET A 223 -17.87 -4.78 6.88
CA MET A 223 -18.81 -5.82 7.32
C MET A 223 -20.03 -5.24 8.06
N GLN A 224 -19.88 -4.18 8.85
CA GLN A 224 -20.99 -3.66 9.67
C GLN A 224 -22.18 -3.12 8.85
N SER A 225 -21.93 -2.50 7.69
CA SER A 225 -23.00 -2.05 6.80
C SER A 225 -23.58 -3.19 5.97
N ASP A 226 -22.74 -4.16 5.59
CA ASP A 226 -23.10 -5.14 4.56
C ASP A 226 -23.64 -6.45 5.14
N ILE A 227 -23.29 -6.78 6.38
CA ILE A 227 -23.76 -8.01 7.04
C ILE A 227 -25.28 -8.04 7.13
N HIS A 228 -25.93 -6.88 7.26
CA HIS A 228 -27.38 -6.77 7.22
C HIS A 228 -27.95 -7.22 5.87
N TYR A 229 -27.40 -6.69 4.76
CA TYR A 229 -27.84 -7.06 3.41
C TYR A 229 -27.51 -8.51 3.06
N LEU A 230 -26.36 -9.01 3.53
CA LEU A 230 -26.00 -10.43 3.41
C LEU A 230 -27.01 -11.32 4.11
N ASN A 231 -27.35 -11.02 5.37
CA ASN A 231 -28.33 -11.80 6.14
C ASN A 231 -29.72 -11.76 5.49
N LEU A 232 -30.17 -10.58 5.07
CA LEU A 232 -31.44 -10.42 4.37
C LEU A 232 -31.48 -11.29 3.10
N ARG A 233 -30.43 -11.25 2.29
CA ARG A 233 -30.35 -12.06 1.07
C ARG A 233 -30.33 -13.57 1.36
N GLN A 234 -29.67 -13.97 2.45
CA GLN A 234 -29.66 -15.36 2.90
C GLN A 234 -31.07 -15.82 3.32
N ASP A 235 -31.83 -14.95 3.99
CA ASP A 235 -33.23 -15.19 4.36
C ASP A 235 -34.12 -15.32 3.10
N GLU A 236 -34.04 -14.35 2.19
CA GLU A 236 -34.86 -14.30 0.96
C GLU A 236 -34.64 -15.51 0.04
N THR A 237 -33.39 -15.95 -0.10
CA THR A 237 -33.02 -17.03 -1.02
C THR A 237 -33.01 -18.40 -0.35
N ASN A 238 -33.23 -18.45 0.97
CA ASN A 238 -33.04 -19.64 1.81
C ASN A 238 -31.67 -20.32 1.58
N TYR A 239 -30.64 -19.51 1.34
CA TYR A 239 -29.28 -19.97 1.06
C TYR A 239 -28.34 -19.44 2.13
N ARG A 240 -27.87 -20.32 3.03
CA ARG A 240 -27.12 -19.96 4.24
C ARG A 240 -25.66 -20.38 4.13
N PHE A 241 -24.75 -19.50 4.57
CA PHE A 241 -23.34 -19.79 4.75
C PHE A 241 -22.75 -18.90 5.85
N HIS A 242 -21.69 -19.38 6.48
CA HIS A 242 -21.01 -18.65 7.55
C HIS A 242 -20.11 -17.55 6.96
N ILE A 243 -20.15 -16.37 7.56
CA ILE A 243 -19.33 -15.22 7.20
C ILE A 243 -18.44 -14.90 8.40
N ALA A 244 -17.13 -15.07 8.23
CA ALA A 244 -16.14 -14.78 9.24
C ALA A 244 -15.69 -13.32 9.17
N GLU A 245 -15.72 -12.63 10.29
CA GLU A 245 -15.13 -11.29 10.41
C GLU A 245 -13.59 -11.40 10.35
N LEU A 246 -13.00 -10.75 9.38
CA LEU A 246 -11.56 -10.60 9.27
C LEU A 246 -11.16 -9.33 10.02
N ALA A 247 -10.77 -9.49 11.29
CA ALA A 247 -10.22 -8.45 12.14
C ALA A 247 -8.81 -8.82 12.57
N GLY A 248 -7.83 -7.94 12.33
CA GLY A 248 -6.46 -8.12 12.80
C GLY A 248 -6.23 -7.38 14.11
N GLY A 249 -5.85 -8.08 15.18
CA GLY A 249 -5.21 -7.44 16.35
C GLY A 249 -3.74 -7.06 16.08
N MET A 250 -3.21 -7.48 14.93
CA MET A 250 -1.87 -7.24 14.43
C MET A 250 -1.91 -6.12 13.39
N ALA A 251 -0.88 -5.27 13.40
CA ALA A 251 -0.72 -4.17 12.46
C ALA A 251 -0.79 -4.68 11.01
N LYS A 252 -1.31 -3.87 10.09
CA LYS A 252 -1.52 -4.25 8.68
C LYS A 252 -0.21 -4.71 8.02
N GLU A 253 0.87 -4.07 8.40
CA GLU A 253 2.23 -4.26 7.90
C GLU A 253 2.76 -5.64 8.29
N ASP A 254 2.61 -6.02 9.56
CA ASP A 254 3.02 -7.34 10.05
C ASP A 254 2.19 -8.45 9.40
N ARG A 255 0.91 -8.20 9.08
CA ARG A 255 0.07 -9.13 8.32
C ARG A 255 0.59 -9.33 6.90
N ILE A 256 0.99 -8.26 6.21
CA ILE A 256 1.58 -8.33 4.85
C ILE A 256 2.90 -9.10 4.88
N ARG A 257 3.78 -8.81 5.85
CA ARG A 257 5.08 -9.49 5.97
C ARG A 257 4.97 -10.99 6.22
N ARG A 258 3.87 -11.46 6.83
CA ARG A 258 3.63 -12.90 7.01
C ARG A 258 3.25 -13.63 5.73
N LEU A 259 2.88 -12.91 4.67
CA LEU A 259 2.65 -13.47 3.34
C LEU A 259 3.95 -13.62 2.55
N ILE A 260 5.08 -13.11 3.08
CA ILE A 260 6.39 -13.26 2.47
C ILE A 260 6.90 -14.68 2.80
N PRO A 261 7.24 -15.49 1.78
CA PRO A 261 7.87 -16.79 1.99
C PRO A 261 9.17 -16.63 2.80
N ALA A 262 9.38 -17.52 3.78
CA ALA A 262 10.57 -17.55 4.63
C ALA A 262 11.84 -17.93 3.85
#